data_AF-A0A354V2Y9-F1
#
_entry.id   AF-A0A354V2Y9-F1
#
_cell.length_a   1.000
_cell.length_b   1.000
_cell.length_c   1.000
_cell.angle_alpha   90.00
_cell.angle_beta   90.00
_cell.angle_gamma   90.00
#
_symmetry.space_group_name_H-M   'P 1'
#
loop_
_entity.id
_entity.type
_entity.pdbx_description
1 polymer ?
#
loop_
_entity_poly.entity_id
_entity_poly.type
_entity_poly.pdbx_seq_one_letter_code
_entity_poly.pdbx_strand_id
1 'polypeptide(L)'
;KSTLFNRLAGRRIALVADTPGVTRDRKEAEAQLRGRMVKLIDTAGLEESAPETLAGRMRASSASAVSQADLVLFVLDARAGVTPQDEHFAQWLRRQGKPVLLVANK
;
A
#
# COMPACT_ATOMS: atom_id res chain seq x y z
N LYS A 1 -4.65 -5.47 -2.90
CA LYS A 1 -3.76 -4.30 -3.13
C LYS A 1 -3.05 -4.32 -4.49
N SER A 2 -2.14 -5.27 -4.78
CA SER A 2 -1.32 -5.26 -6.00
C SER A 2 -2.11 -5.31 -7.31
N THR A 3 -3.26 -6.01 -7.35
CA THR A 3 -4.16 -5.99 -8.52
C THR A 3 -4.78 -4.61 -8.75
N LEU A 4 -5.20 -3.92 -7.68
CA LEU A 4 -5.74 -2.56 -7.76
C LEU A 4 -4.66 -1.57 -8.20
N PHE A 5 -3.46 -1.67 -7.64
CA PHE A 5 -2.30 -0.86 -8.04
C PHE A 5 -2.03 -0.96 -9.55
N ASN A 6 -1.92 -2.19 -10.08
CA ASN A 6 -1.70 -2.40 -11.51
C ASN A 6 -2.83 -1.83 -12.37
N ARG A 7 -4.08 -1.96 -11.92
CA ARG A 7 -5.23 -1.41 -12.65
C ARG A 7 -5.19 0.11 -12.68
N LEU A 8 -4.87 0.76 -11.55
CA LEU A 8 -4.76 2.21 -11.46
C LEU A 8 -3.57 2.75 -12.26
N ALA A 9 -2.46 2.02 -12.28
CA ALA A 9 -1.26 2.37 -13.04
C ALA A 9 -1.46 2.30 -14.58
N GLY A 10 -2.59 1.78 -15.07
CA GLY A 10 -2.91 1.72 -16.50
C GLY A 10 -2.03 0.79 -17.34
N ARG A 11 -1.04 0.13 -16.73
CA ARG A 11 -0.13 -0.83 -17.35
C ARG A 11 0.29 -1.87 -16.32
N ARG A 12 0.70 -3.07 -16.76
CA ARG A 12 1.11 -4.19 -15.89
C ARG A 12 2.53 -3.95 -15.34
N ILE A 13 2.70 -2.97 -14.44
CA ILE A 13 4.01 -2.59 -13.87
C ILE A 13 4.52 -3.63 -12.88
N ALA A 14 3.64 -4.38 -12.20
CA ALA A 14 4.05 -5.24 -11.09
C ALA A 14 4.86 -6.50 -11.47
N LEU A 15 5.16 -6.73 -12.76
CA LEU A 15 5.96 -7.84 -13.28
C LEU A 15 7.32 -7.39 -13.83
N VAL A 16 7.96 -6.39 -13.24
CA VAL A 16 9.39 -6.15 -13.52
C VAL A 16 10.14 -5.97 -12.20
N ALA A 17 10.77 -7.06 -11.76
CA ALA A 17 12.12 -7.10 -11.19
C ALA A 17 12.39 -8.50 -10.59
N ASP A 18 12.72 -9.48 -11.44
CA ASP A 18 13.48 -10.68 -11.04
C ASP A 18 14.97 -10.48 -11.41
N THR A 19 15.52 -9.30 -11.11
CA THR A 19 16.97 -9.05 -11.24
C THR A 19 17.59 -9.19 -9.84
N PRO A 20 18.42 -10.22 -9.58
CA PRO A 20 19.13 -10.34 -8.31
C PRO A 20 20.07 -9.14 -8.15
N GLY A 21 19.96 -8.38 -7.05
CA GLY A 21 20.86 -7.27 -6.74
C GLY A 21 20.23 -5.88 -6.69
N VAL A 22 18.94 -5.73 -6.99
CA VAL A 22 18.20 -4.50 -6.68
C VAL A 22 17.63 -4.63 -5.26
N THR A 23 17.85 -3.63 -4.41
CA THR A 23 17.07 -3.47 -3.18
C THR A 23 15.58 -3.65 -3.53
N ARG A 24 14.82 -4.44 -2.76
CA ARG A 24 13.37 -4.59 -2.94
C ARG A 24 12.69 -3.25 -2.61
N ASP A 25 12.87 -2.30 -3.50
CA ASP A 25 12.46 -0.92 -3.34
C ASP A 25 10.94 -0.82 -3.53
N ARG A 26 10.36 0.15 -2.84
CA ARG A 26 8.93 0.51 -2.93
C ARG A 26 8.49 0.53 -4.39
N LYS A 27 7.35 -0.10 -4.70
CA LYS A 27 6.80 -0.02 -6.06
C LYS A 27 6.08 1.32 -6.21
N GLU A 28 6.60 2.16 -7.09
CA GLU A 28 6.01 3.44 -7.42
C GLU A 28 5.56 3.46 -8.88
N ALA A 29 4.49 4.18 -9.17
CA ALA A 29 4.00 4.34 -10.53
C ALA A 29 3.34 5.71 -10.70
N GLU A 30 3.59 6.35 -11.83
CA GLU A 30 2.77 7.48 -12.26
C GLU A 30 1.54 6.97 -13.02
N ALA A 31 0.40 7.61 -12.76
CA ALA A 31 -0.88 7.27 -13.39
C ALA A 31 -1.68 8.53 -13.71
N GLN A 32 -2.43 8.48 -14.81
CA GLN A 32 -3.39 9.52 -15.17
C GLN A 32 -4.79 9.10 -14.73
N LEU A 33 -5.32 9.71 -13.67
CA LEU A 33 -6.66 9.46 -13.17
C LEU A 33 -7.57 10.65 -13.48
N ARG A 34 -8.55 10.45 -14.37
CA ARG A 34 -9.54 11.48 -14.76
C ARG A 34 -8.90 12.82 -15.12
N GLY A 35 -7.83 12.78 -15.91
CA GLY A 35 -7.13 14.01 -16.34
C GLY A 35 -6.11 14.56 -15.33
N ARG A 36 -5.85 13.87 -14.20
CA ARG A 36 -4.86 14.27 -13.19
C ARG A 36 -3.73 13.26 -13.08
N MET A 37 -2.49 13.76 -13.07
CA MET A 37 -1.33 12.93 -12.80
C MET A 37 -1.27 12.65 -11.29
N VAL A 38 -1.11 11.39 -10.93
CA VAL A 38 -0.94 10.95 -9.55
C VAL A 38 0.24 9.99 -9.45
N LYS A 39 0.95 10.04 -8.32
CA LYS A 39 1.96 9.05 -7.95
C LYS A 39 1.32 8.00 -7.04
N LEU A 40 1.32 6.75 -7.50
CA LEU A 40 0.89 5.58 -6.74
C LEU A 40 2.11 4.98 -6.04
N ILE A 41 1.97 4.63 -4.76
CA ILE A 41 3.00 3.98 -3.95
C ILE A 41 2.40 2.71 -3.36
N ASP A 42 3.02 1.55 -3.64
CA ASP A 42 2.63 0.26 -3.04
C ASP A 42 3.48 -0.03 -1.80
N THR A 43 2.81 -0.30 -0.69
CA THR A 43 3.43 -0.67 0.58
C THR A 43 3.74 -2.18 0.69
N ALA A 44 3.40 -3.03 -0.29
CA ALA A 44 3.58 -4.50 -0.20
C ALA A 44 5.04 -4.96 -0.07
N GLY A 45 5.94 -4.37 -0.86
CA GLY A 45 7.37 -4.74 -0.84
C GLY A 45 8.05 -4.45 0.50
N LEU A 46 7.38 -3.67 1.35
CA LEU A 46 7.85 -3.27 2.67
C LEU A 46 7.39 -4.22 3.80
N GLU A 47 6.52 -5.20 3.47
CA GLU A 47 5.87 -6.12 4.43
C GLU A 47 6.61 -7.47 4.58
N GLU A 48 7.54 -7.81 3.69
CA GLU A 48 8.14 -9.16 3.57
C GLU A 48 9.36 -9.44 4.50
N SER A 49 9.66 -8.61 5.50
CA SER A 49 10.81 -8.81 6.41
C SER A 49 10.44 -9.62 7.68
N ALA A 50 11.36 -10.50 8.12
CA ALA A 50 11.15 -11.51 9.17
C ALA A 50 10.60 -11.00 10.54
N PRO A 51 9.88 -11.87 11.29
CA PRO A 51 8.96 -11.46 12.35
C PRO A 51 9.63 -11.34 13.72
N GLU A 52 9.78 -10.13 14.25
CA GLU A 52 9.84 -9.93 15.72
C GLU A 52 8.81 -8.92 16.23
N THR A 53 7.93 -8.46 15.34
CA THR A 53 6.51 -8.11 15.56
C THR A 53 6.03 -7.57 14.21
N LEU A 54 5.24 -8.35 13.47
CA LEU A 54 4.74 -7.99 12.14
C LEU A 54 4.16 -6.57 12.11
N ALA A 55 3.41 -6.21 13.17
CA ALA A 55 2.83 -4.89 13.37
C ALA A 55 3.86 -3.75 13.57
N GLY A 56 5.03 -3.99 14.16
CA GLY A 56 6.03 -2.95 14.43
C GLY A 56 6.78 -2.51 13.17
N ARG A 57 7.26 -3.49 12.39
CA ARG A 57 8.02 -3.23 11.15
C ARG A 57 7.13 -2.76 10.00
N MET A 58 5.92 -3.31 9.84
CA MET A 58 4.96 -2.82 8.84
C MET A 58 4.60 -1.34 9.04
N ARG A 59 4.51 -0.88 10.31
CA ARG A 59 4.28 0.53 10.64
C ARG A 59 5.46 1.41 10.26
N ALA A 60 6.70 1.03 10.61
CA ALA A 60 7.87 1.86 10.33
C ALA A 60 8.07 2.10 8.83
N SER A 61 7.85 1.07 8.02
CA SER A 61 8.05 1.16 6.58
C SER A 61 6.87 1.80 5.84
N SER A 62 5.63 1.57 6.32
CA SER A 62 4.44 2.24 5.79
C SER A 62 4.29 3.69 6.26
N ALA A 63 4.88 4.07 7.40
CA ALA A 63 4.77 5.41 7.97
C ALA A 63 5.32 6.49 7.03
N SER A 64 6.46 6.26 6.38
CA SER A 64 7.02 7.23 5.44
C SER A 64 6.14 7.39 4.19
N ALA A 65 5.50 6.32 3.71
CA ALA A 65 4.63 6.41 2.54
C ALA A 65 3.35 7.15 2.90
N VAL A 66 2.78 6.85 4.06
CA VAL A 66 1.60 7.53 4.58
C VAL A 66 1.89 9.00 4.87
N SER A 67 3.06 9.35 5.43
CA SER A 67 3.41 10.75 5.70
C SER A 67 3.57 11.58 4.42
N GLN A 68 4.07 10.96 3.34
CA GLN A 68 4.22 11.60 2.03
C GLN A 68 2.92 11.62 1.20
N ALA A 69 1.94 10.77 1.53
CA ALA A 69 0.71 10.66 0.75
C ALA A 69 -0.24 11.85 0.98
N ASP A 70 -0.87 12.29 -0.10
CA ASP A 70 -2.03 13.20 -0.06
C ASP A 70 -3.34 12.44 0.26
N LEU A 71 -3.41 11.17 -0.13
CA LEU A 71 -4.54 10.26 0.10
C LEU A 71 -4.04 8.83 0.30
N VAL A 72 -4.55 8.16 1.33
CA VAL A 72 -4.29 6.74 1.58
C VAL A 72 -5.47 5.89 1.13
N LEU A 73 -5.23 4.88 0.30
CA LEU A 73 -6.20 3.83 0.00
C LEU A 73 -6.00 2.66 0.98
N PHE A 74 -6.88 2.52 1.96
CA PHE A 74 -6.85 1.41 2.89
C PHE A 74 -7.66 0.24 2.32
N VAL A 75 -6.98 -0.78 1.81
CA VAL A 75 -7.62 -1.86 1.06
C VAL A 75 -7.80 -3.10 1.93
N LEU A 76 -9.05 -3.55 2.08
CA LEU A 76 -9.43 -4.78 2.81
C LEU A 76 -9.89 -5.87 1.84
N ASP A 77 -9.86 -7.13 2.29
CA ASP A 77 -10.53 -8.26 1.62
C ASP A 77 -11.98 -8.34 2.12
N ALA A 78 -12.97 -8.16 1.24
CA ALA A 78 -14.36 -8.10 1.68
C ALA A 78 -14.95 -9.49 1.95
N ARG A 79 -14.39 -10.57 1.39
CA ARG A 79 -14.81 -11.95 1.65
C ARG A 79 -14.33 -12.44 3.01
N ALA A 80 -13.13 -12.02 3.42
CA ALA A 80 -12.61 -12.33 4.75
C ALA A 80 -13.35 -11.57 5.86
N GLY A 81 -14.07 -10.50 5.52
CA GLY A 81 -14.63 -9.58 6.50
C GLY A 81 -13.54 -8.72 7.16
N VAL A 82 -13.90 -8.02 8.23
CA VAL A 82 -12.93 -7.21 8.99
C VAL A 82 -12.13 -8.12 9.90
N THR A 83 -10.81 -8.10 9.77
CA THR A 83 -9.90 -8.86 10.62
C THR A 83 -9.33 -7.99 11.76
N PRO A 84 -8.80 -8.59 12.84
CA PRO A 84 -8.09 -7.83 13.89
C PRO A 84 -6.91 -7.01 13.35
N GLN A 85 -6.26 -7.50 12.29
CA GLN A 85 -5.18 -6.78 11.61
C GLN A 85 -5.72 -5.50 10.95
N ASP A 86 -6.89 -5.57 10.32
CA ASP A 86 -7.53 -4.42 9.68
C ASP A 86 -7.93 -3.36 10.70
N GLU A 87 -8.51 -3.77 11.83
CA GLU A 87 -8.86 -2.85 12.92
C GLU A 87 -7.62 -2.11 13.47
N HIS A 88 -6.54 -2.86 13.65
CA HIS A 88 -5.27 -2.33 14.12
C HIS A 88 -4.67 -1.30 13.14
N PHE A 89 -4.64 -1.61 11.85
CA PHE A 89 -4.17 -0.66 10.83
C PHE A 89 -5.10 0.54 10.69
N ALA A 90 -6.41 0.34 10.79
CA ALA A 90 -7.39 1.43 10.77
C ALA A 90 -7.17 2.40 11.94
N GLN A 91 -6.93 1.88 13.15
CA GLN A 91 -6.60 2.71 14.32
C GLN A 91 -5.29 3.47 14.13
N TRP A 92 -4.27 2.82 13.58
CA TRP A 92 -3.00 3.46 13.31
C TRP A 92 -3.11 4.57 12.25
N LEU A 93 -3.81 4.32 11.13
CA LEU A 93 -4.05 5.28 10.05
C LEU A 93 -4.86 6.50 10.52
N ARG A 94 -5.87 6.29 11.37
CA ARG A 94 -6.66 7.39 11.97
C ARG A 94 -5.81 8.38 12.75
N ARG A 95 -4.70 7.94 13.36
CA ARG A 95 -3.77 8.81 14.11
C ARG A 95 -2.80 9.59 13.21
N GLN A 96 -2.74 9.30 11.90
CA GLN A 96 -1.78 9.95 10.99
C GLN A 96 -2.28 11.30 10.44
N GLY A 97 -3.55 11.66 10.65
CA GLY A 97 -4.12 12.92 10.15
C GLY A 97 -4.24 13.03 8.63
N LYS A 98 -4.06 11.93 7.91
CA LYS A 98 -4.17 11.86 6.45
C LYS A 98 -5.59 11.51 6.01
N PRO A 99 -6.09 12.04 4.88
CA PRO A 99 -7.29 11.52 4.25
C PRO A 99 -7.13 10.02 3.95
N VAL A 100 -8.11 9.21 4.35
CA VAL A 100 -8.14 7.76 4.12
C VAL A 100 -9.43 7.39 3.39
N LEU A 101 -9.30 6.64 2.30
CA LEU A 101 -10.42 6.01 1.61
C LEU A 101 -10.36 4.49 1.83
N LEU A 102 -11.38 3.96 2.49
CA LEU A 102 -11.53 2.53 2.68
C LEU A 102 -11.99 1.88 1.38
N VAL A 103 -11.27 0.85 0.94
CA VAL A 103 -11.57 0.06 -0.26
C VAL A 103 -11.81 -1.38 0.15
N ALA A 104 -13.05 -1.84 0.05
CA ALA A 104 -13.36 -3.26 0.14
C ALA A 104 -13.12 -3.91 -1.23
N ASN A 105 -12.18 -4.86 -1.31
CA ASN A 105 -11.79 -5.49 -2.57
C ASN A 105 -11.86 -7.01 -2.46
N LYS A 106 -12.50 -7.64 -3.47
CA LYS A 106 -12.79 -9.08 -3.51
C LYS A 106 -13.22 -9.61 -2.15
#